data_AF-A0AAD7A6I8-F1
#
_entry.id   AF-A0AAD7A6I8-F1
#
_cell.length_a   1.000
_cell.length_b   1.000
_cell.length_c   1.000
_cell.angle_alpha   90.00
_cell.angle_beta   90.00
_cell.angle_gamma   90.00
#
_symmetry.space_group_name_H-M   'P 1'
#
loop_
_entity.id
_entity.type
_entity.pdbx_description
1 polymer ?
#
loop_
_entity_poly.entity_id
_entity_poly.type
_entity_poly.pdbx_seq_one_letter_code
_entity_poly.pdbx_strand_id
1 'polypeptide(L)'
;MPPRKKQKKESDSNPTDPIRDRPTNFPDANLLSRALKQYGHAISLRSKEHTKTPDELTALDAWLTNSESGLIRKIACSEPVNKAEMTSLMKWKLSRGKSRPTLLALVSSNPETLVLQSTTAALQAVRDAKDDLDGALLALPDACKMRGVGAATASALLTLQTPHLLPFMSDEAASFFTSTLGQIKYTDAFYKKFAAAMVAEVGRLNADSESDDAPQLWDSMKLERALFAISILKKHGQELILDSDPDVSSASTSGSLKRQRDS
;
A
#
# COMPACT_ATOMS: atom_id res chain seq x y z
N MET A 1 32.34 32.23 -48.09
CA MET A 1 31.59 32.45 -46.83
C MET A 1 31.27 31.10 -46.22
N PRO A 2 31.66 30.81 -44.97
CA PRO A 2 31.32 29.55 -44.32
C PRO A 2 29.86 29.56 -43.82
N PRO A 3 29.21 28.40 -43.67
CA PRO A 3 27.81 28.33 -43.25
C PRO A 3 27.64 28.61 -41.74
N ARG A 4 26.59 29.38 -41.42
CA ARG A 4 26.17 29.72 -40.05
C ARG A 4 25.89 28.45 -39.22
N LYS A 5 26.61 28.28 -38.11
CA LYS A 5 26.26 27.33 -37.04
C LYS A 5 24.90 27.72 -36.44
N LYS A 6 23.92 26.81 -36.48
CA LYS A 6 22.69 26.90 -35.67
C LYS A 6 23.06 26.73 -34.20
N GLN A 7 22.83 27.76 -33.38
CA GLN A 7 22.86 27.64 -31.92
C GLN A 7 21.72 26.73 -31.47
N LYS A 8 22.08 25.65 -30.76
CA LYS A 8 21.16 24.75 -30.08
C LYS A 8 20.66 25.51 -28.84
N LYS A 9 19.35 25.76 -28.78
CA LYS A 9 18.67 26.27 -27.58
C LYS A 9 18.84 25.19 -26.49
N GLU A 10 19.62 25.49 -25.46
CA GLU A 10 19.62 24.73 -24.22
C GLU A 10 18.25 24.93 -23.57
N SER A 11 17.46 23.88 -23.54
CA SER A 11 16.27 23.80 -22.70
C SER A 11 16.74 23.51 -21.28
N ASP A 12 16.75 24.53 -20.43
CA ASP A 12 16.87 24.40 -18.99
C ASP A 12 15.66 23.61 -18.46
N SER A 13 15.78 22.29 -18.43
CA SER A 13 14.97 21.45 -17.57
C SER A 13 15.91 20.87 -16.53
N ASN A 14 16.06 21.58 -15.42
CA ASN A 14 16.76 21.07 -14.25
C ASN A 14 16.06 19.76 -13.83
N PRO A 15 16.78 18.64 -13.67
CA PRO A 15 16.14 17.39 -13.26
C PRO A 15 15.55 17.58 -11.86
N THR A 16 14.22 17.55 -11.77
CA THR A 16 13.46 17.56 -10.52
C THR A 16 13.96 16.45 -9.62
N ASP A 17 14.45 16.82 -8.44
CA ASP A 17 14.88 15.87 -7.41
C ASP A 17 13.61 15.26 -6.80
N PRO A 18 13.34 13.97 -7.03
CA PRO A 18 12.07 13.34 -6.66
C PRO A 18 11.84 13.30 -5.15
N ILE A 19 12.88 13.54 -4.34
CA ILE A 19 12.79 13.63 -2.89
C ILE A 19 12.37 15.05 -2.45
N ARG A 20 12.77 16.08 -3.21
CA ARG A 20 12.51 17.49 -2.88
C ARG A 20 11.13 17.95 -3.31
N ASP A 21 10.67 17.51 -4.48
CA ASP A 21 9.42 18.02 -5.06
C ASP A 21 8.22 17.19 -4.59
N ARG A 22 7.19 17.87 -4.04
CA ARG A 22 5.92 17.22 -3.68
C ARG A 22 5.13 16.89 -4.94
N PRO A 23 4.51 15.69 -5.03
CA PRO A 23 3.66 15.38 -6.18
C PRO A 23 2.51 16.38 -6.33
N THR A 24 2.19 16.75 -7.57
CA THR A 24 1.08 17.66 -7.86
C THR A 24 -0.25 17.06 -7.40
N ASN A 25 -1.08 17.86 -6.73
CA ASN A 25 -2.39 17.45 -6.19
C ASN A 25 -2.32 16.26 -5.21
N PHE A 26 -1.22 16.14 -4.45
CA PHE A 26 -1.13 15.12 -3.40
C PHE A 26 -2.21 15.36 -2.32
N PRO A 27 -2.94 14.33 -1.86
CA PRO A 27 -3.96 14.45 -0.83
C PRO A 27 -3.44 15.07 0.47
N ASP A 28 -4.22 15.95 1.10
CA ASP A 28 -3.89 16.46 2.43
C ASP A 28 -4.08 15.40 3.54
N ALA A 29 -3.53 15.68 4.73
CA ALA A 29 -3.55 14.76 5.88
C ALA A 29 -4.99 14.38 6.32
N ASN A 30 -5.96 15.29 6.18
CA ASN A 30 -7.35 15.03 6.55
C ASN A 30 -7.99 14.04 5.57
N LEU A 31 -7.84 14.28 4.28
CA LEU A 31 -8.29 13.38 3.21
C LEU A 31 -7.65 11.99 3.35
N LEU A 32 -6.34 11.92 3.61
CA LEU A 32 -5.64 10.66 3.84
C LEU A 32 -6.17 9.92 5.07
N SER A 33 -6.36 10.62 6.20
CA SER A 33 -6.88 10.01 7.44
C SER A 33 -8.28 9.42 7.23
N ARG A 34 -9.16 10.15 6.55
CA ARG A 34 -10.51 9.67 6.20
C ARG A 34 -10.46 8.47 5.29
N ALA A 35 -9.61 8.50 4.26
CA ALA A 35 -9.45 7.39 3.34
C ALA A 35 -8.93 6.13 4.05
N LEU A 36 -7.99 6.29 4.98
CA LEU A 36 -7.42 5.19 5.76
C LEU A 36 -8.50 4.47 6.59
N LYS A 37 -9.40 5.21 7.25
CA LYS A 37 -10.55 4.64 7.98
C LYS A 37 -11.46 3.81 7.05
N GLN A 38 -11.54 4.17 5.77
CA GLN A 38 -12.36 3.48 4.76
C GLN A 38 -11.59 2.38 4.01
N TYR A 39 -10.37 2.02 4.41
CA TYR A 39 -9.57 1.00 3.72
C TYR A 39 -10.30 -0.36 3.59
N GLY A 40 -10.96 -0.83 4.65
CA GLY A 40 -11.73 -2.07 4.60
C GLY A 40 -12.90 -2.03 3.60
N HIS A 41 -13.57 -0.86 3.50
CA HIS A 41 -14.62 -0.65 2.50
C HIS A 41 -14.05 -0.65 1.07
N ALA A 42 -12.92 0.03 0.86
CA ALA A 42 -12.21 0.02 -0.43
C ALA A 42 -11.78 -1.40 -0.83
N ILE A 43 -11.31 -2.22 0.11
CA ILE A 43 -11.02 -3.64 -0.13
C ILE A 43 -12.27 -4.40 -0.56
N SER A 44 -13.41 -4.21 0.12
CA SER A 44 -14.67 -4.84 -0.26
C SER A 44 -15.13 -4.45 -1.67
N LEU A 45 -15.05 -3.15 -2.02
CA LEU A 45 -15.37 -2.66 -3.37
C LEU A 45 -14.46 -3.29 -4.42
N ARG A 46 -13.15 -3.33 -4.16
CA ARG A 46 -12.19 -3.97 -5.07
C ARG A 46 -12.44 -5.47 -5.20
N SER A 47 -12.77 -6.15 -4.09
CA SER A 47 -13.04 -7.58 -4.06
C SER A 47 -14.24 -7.94 -4.95
N LYS A 48 -15.31 -7.12 -4.90
CA LYS A 48 -16.51 -7.30 -5.73
C LYS A 48 -16.27 -7.13 -7.24
N GLU A 49 -15.17 -6.52 -7.68
CA GLU A 49 -14.79 -6.50 -9.11
C GLU A 49 -14.43 -7.89 -9.63
N HIS A 50 -14.03 -8.81 -8.75
CA HIS A 50 -13.72 -10.20 -9.09
C HIS A 50 -14.97 -11.07 -8.98
N THR A 51 -15.84 -11.00 -9.99
CA THR A 51 -17.17 -11.65 -9.98
C THR A 51 -17.17 -13.16 -9.70
N LYS A 52 -16.04 -13.85 -9.95
CA LYS A 52 -15.88 -15.29 -9.67
C LYS A 52 -15.49 -15.59 -8.22
N THR A 53 -14.81 -14.66 -7.56
CA THR A 53 -14.28 -14.83 -6.20
C THR A 53 -14.46 -13.53 -5.38
N PRO A 54 -15.71 -13.04 -5.23
CA PRO A 54 -15.99 -11.69 -4.73
C PRO A 54 -15.58 -11.44 -3.28
N ASP A 55 -15.29 -12.49 -2.51
CA ASP A 55 -14.86 -12.40 -1.11
C ASP A 55 -13.39 -12.80 -0.89
N GLU A 56 -12.71 -13.30 -1.93
CA GLU A 56 -11.35 -13.84 -1.79
C GLU A 56 -10.35 -12.75 -1.40
N LEU A 57 -10.44 -11.55 -1.97
CA LEU A 57 -9.54 -10.46 -1.59
C LEU A 57 -9.78 -10.01 -0.15
N THR A 58 -11.04 -9.88 0.28
CA THR A 58 -11.37 -9.53 1.67
C THR A 58 -10.79 -10.54 2.66
N ALA A 59 -10.93 -11.84 2.39
CA ALA A 59 -10.39 -12.90 3.22
C ALA A 59 -8.84 -12.89 3.24
N LEU A 60 -8.21 -12.71 2.08
CA LEU A 60 -6.75 -12.64 1.97
C LEU A 60 -6.18 -11.39 2.67
N ASP A 61 -6.86 -10.25 2.59
CA ASP A 61 -6.43 -9.03 3.28
C ASP A 61 -6.53 -9.21 4.79
N ALA A 62 -7.66 -9.73 5.29
CA ALA A 62 -7.82 -10.04 6.71
C ALA A 62 -6.76 -11.02 7.23
N TRP A 63 -6.46 -12.09 6.47
CA TRP A 63 -5.37 -13.02 6.79
C TRP A 63 -3.99 -12.35 6.80
N LEU A 64 -3.72 -11.45 5.85
CA LEU A 64 -2.42 -10.79 5.75
C LEU A 64 -2.20 -9.79 6.89
N THR A 65 -3.23 -9.03 7.25
CA THR A 65 -3.11 -7.88 8.17
C THR A 65 -3.43 -8.18 9.63
N ASN A 66 -3.95 -9.38 9.94
CA ASN A 66 -4.28 -9.74 11.33
C ASN A 66 -3.00 -9.74 12.20
N SER A 67 -2.95 -8.86 13.20
CA SER A 67 -1.79 -8.66 14.09
C SER A 67 -1.58 -9.77 15.12
N GLU A 68 -2.55 -10.67 15.28
CA GLU A 68 -2.51 -11.77 16.25
C GLU A 68 -2.11 -13.10 15.61
N SER A 69 -2.54 -13.35 14.38
CA SER A 69 -2.39 -14.66 13.71
C SER A 69 -2.10 -14.57 12.21
N GLY A 70 -2.08 -13.37 11.64
CA GLY A 70 -1.88 -13.16 10.22
C GLY A 70 -0.43 -13.24 9.77
N LEU A 71 -0.22 -13.13 8.45
CA LEU A 71 1.13 -13.18 7.88
C LEU A 71 2.05 -12.08 8.45
N ILE A 72 1.52 -10.88 8.68
CA ILE A 72 2.29 -9.78 9.29
C ILE A 72 2.83 -10.15 10.68
N ARG A 73 2.01 -10.81 11.51
CA ARG A 73 2.42 -11.25 12.85
C ARG A 73 3.49 -12.34 12.76
N LYS A 74 3.27 -13.31 11.88
CA LYS A 74 4.22 -14.39 11.63
C LYS A 74 5.61 -13.86 11.24
N ILE A 75 5.66 -12.92 10.30
CA ILE A 75 6.91 -12.27 9.86
C ILE A 75 7.54 -11.47 11.01
N ALA A 76 6.75 -10.72 11.79
CA ALA A 76 7.25 -9.98 12.95
C ALA A 76 7.96 -10.91 13.95
N CYS A 77 7.40 -12.11 14.18
CA CYS A 77 7.95 -13.18 15.01
C CYS A 77 9.13 -13.96 14.39
N SER A 78 9.64 -13.54 13.22
CA SER A 78 10.74 -14.19 12.51
C SER A 78 10.46 -15.63 12.08
N GLU A 79 9.18 -15.97 11.91
CA GLU A 79 8.81 -17.31 11.45
C GLU A 79 8.96 -17.43 9.92
N PRO A 80 9.35 -18.61 9.40
CA PRO A 80 9.54 -18.80 7.96
C PRO A 80 8.25 -18.68 7.16
N VAL A 81 8.30 -17.93 6.05
CA VAL A 81 7.20 -17.85 5.07
C VAL A 81 7.30 -19.01 4.09
N ASN A 82 6.31 -19.90 4.11
CA ASN A 82 6.28 -21.08 3.25
C ASN A 82 5.70 -20.78 1.85
N LYS A 83 5.78 -21.75 0.94
CA LYS A 83 5.26 -21.61 -0.43
C LYS A 83 3.77 -21.30 -0.51
N ALA A 84 2.96 -21.90 0.36
CA ALA A 84 1.52 -21.68 0.36
C ALA A 84 1.19 -20.23 0.74
N GLU A 85 1.86 -19.70 1.76
CA GLU A 85 1.75 -18.32 2.22
C GLU A 85 2.23 -17.34 1.15
N MET A 86 3.38 -17.60 0.52
CA MET A 86 3.88 -16.78 -0.59
C MET A 86 2.92 -16.80 -1.80
N THR A 87 2.28 -17.93 -2.06
CA THR A 87 1.24 -18.05 -3.11
C THR A 87 0.00 -17.22 -2.73
N SER A 88 -0.47 -17.27 -1.48
CA SER A 88 -1.57 -16.45 -0.99
C SER A 88 -1.25 -14.95 -1.03
N LEU A 89 -0.03 -14.55 -0.69
CA LEU A 89 0.45 -13.17 -0.83
C LEU A 89 0.40 -12.71 -2.29
N MET A 90 0.84 -13.56 -3.23
CA MET A 90 0.73 -13.27 -4.66
C MET A 90 -0.74 -13.11 -5.10
N LYS A 91 -1.63 -14.00 -4.66
CA LYS A 91 -3.07 -13.88 -4.95
C LYS A 91 -3.62 -12.55 -4.44
N TRP A 92 -3.36 -12.22 -3.18
CA TRP A 92 -3.78 -10.96 -2.57
C TRP A 92 -3.33 -9.75 -3.41
N LYS A 93 -2.05 -9.72 -3.76
CA LYS A 93 -1.45 -8.65 -4.57
C LYS A 93 -2.10 -8.53 -5.95
N LEU A 94 -2.34 -9.66 -6.62
CA LEU A 94 -2.96 -9.68 -7.96
C LEU A 94 -4.44 -9.30 -7.92
N SER A 95 -5.12 -9.58 -6.81
CA SER A 95 -6.52 -9.19 -6.60
C SER A 95 -6.67 -7.71 -6.20
N ARG A 96 -5.69 -7.11 -5.51
CA ARG A 96 -5.69 -5.66 -5.20
C ARG A 96 -5.51 -4.79 -6.44
N GLY A 97 -4.70 -5.22 -7.41
CA GLY A 97 -4.29 -4.41 -8.56
C GLY A 97 -4.52 -5.07 -9.92
N LYS A 98 -3.61 -4.83 -10.87
CA LYS A 98 -3.71 -5.40 -12.22
C LYS A 98 -3.46 -6.92 -12.20
N SER A 99 -4.49 -7.67 -12.59
CA SER A 99 -4.39 -9.13 -12.70
C SER A 99 -3.39 -9.56 -13.79
N ARG A 100 -2.48 -10.45 -13.41
CA ARG A 100 -1.45 -11.06 -14.27
C ARG A 100 -1.38 -12.55 -13.91
N PRO A 101 -2.33 -13.37 -14.40
CA PRO A 101 -2.52 -14.73 -13.91
C PRO A 101 -1.30 -15.63 -14.10
N THR A 102 -0.43 -15.32 -15.07
CA THR A 102 0.84 -16.02 -15.28
C THR A 102 1.78 -15.97 -14.08
N LEU A 103 1.74 -14.89 -13.29
CA LEU A 103 2.58 -14.75 -12.10
C LEU A 103 2.21 -15.74 -11.00
N LEU A 104 0.94 -16.12 -10.89
CA LEU A 104 0.48 -17.10 -9.92
C LEU A 104 1.06 -18.50 -10.23
N ALA A 105 1.01 -18.91 -11.50
CA ALA A 105 1.61 -20.17 -11.93
C ALA A 105 3.13 -20.19 -11.70
N LEU A 106 3.82 -19.06 -11.96
CA LEU A 106 5.25 -18.94 -11.72
C LEU A 106 5.59 -19.05 -10.23
N VAL A 107 4.91 -18.32 -9.34
CA VAL A 107 5.20 -18.38 -7.91
C VAL A 107 4.95 -19.79 -7.35
N SER A 108 3.87 -20.43 -7.78
CA SER A 108 3.54 -21.81 -7.39
C SER A 108 4.48 -22.86 -7.99
N SER A 109 5.28 -22.53 -9.00
CA SER A 109 6.28 -23.44 -9.57
C SER A 109 7.61 -23.46 -8.79
N ASN A 110 7.83 -22.53 -7.88
CA ASN A 110 9.06 -22.51 -7.09
C ASN A 110 9.10 -23.72 -6.11
N PRO A 111 10.29 -24.31 -5.88
CA PRO A 111 10.50 -25.28 -4.81
C PRO A 111 10.28 -24.64 -3.43
N GLU A 112 9.75 -25.42 -2.47
CA GLU A 112 9.56 -24.97 -1.07
C GLU A 112 10.88 -24.44 -0.47
N THR A 113 11.97 -25.17 -0.70
CA THR A 113 13.31 -24.80 -0.21
C THR A 113 13.77 -23.44 -0.72
N LEU A 114 13.52 -23.14 -2.01
CA LEU A 114 13.85 -21.84 -2.59
C LEU A 114 13.02 -20.71 -1.97
N VAL A 115 11.72 -20.95 -1.75
CA VAL A 115 10.84 -19.95 -1.12
C VAL A 115 11.36 -19.63 0.27
N LEU A 116 11.52 -20.66 1.12
CA LEU A 116 11.99 -20.50 2.50
C LEU A 116 13.34 -19.77 2.56
N GLN A 117 14.31 -20.15 1.72
CA GLN A 117 15.62 -19.50 1.68
C GLN A 117 15.52 -18.03 1.25
N SER A 118 14.77 -17.74 0.17
CA SER A 118 14.67 -16.40 -0.40
C SER A 118 13.92 -15.45 0.52
N THR A 119 12.78 -15.89 1.09
CA THR A 119 12.00 -15.06 2.01
C THR A 119 12.75 -14.83 3.31
N THR A 120 13.41 -15.85 3.86
CA THR A 120 14.18 -15.70 5.11
C THR A 120 15.34 -14.72 4.91
N ALA A 121 16.12 -14.86 3.84
CA ALA A 121 17.22 -13.94 3.55
C ALA A 121 16.74 -12.49 3.38
N ALA A 122 15.67 -12.29 2.59
CA ALA A 122 15.14 -10.96 2.34
C ALA A 122 14.55 -10.29 3.61
N LEU A 123 13.76 -11.03 4.39
CA LEU A 123 13.16 -10.51 5.63
C LEU A 123 14.23 -10.23 6.71
N GLN A 124 15.27 -11.08 6.79
CA GLN A 124 16.40 -10.86 7.69
C GLN A 124 17.18 -9.59 7.28
N ALA A 125 17.48 -9.40 5.99
CA ALA A 125 18.17 -8.21 5.51
C ALA A 125 17.39 -6.91 5.82
N VAL A 126 16.07 -6.93 5.67
CA VAL A 126 15.21 -5.79 6.06
C VAL A 126 15.27 -5.56 7.58
N ARG A 127 15.24 -6.61 8.39
CA ARG A 127 15.32 -6.51 9.86
C ARG A 127 16.66 -5.93 10.31
N ASP A 128 17.76 -6.37 9.69
CA ASP A 128 19.11 -5.93 10.03
C ASP A 128 19.36 -4.47 9.66
N ALA A 129 18.68 -3.97 8.62
CA ALA A 129 18.72 -2.56 8.23
C ALA A 129 18.02 -1.62 9.23
N LYS A 130 17.16 -2.14 10.12
CA LYS A 130 16.40 -1.34 11.10
C LYS A 130 15.60 -0.23 10.41
N ASP A 131 15.95 1.03 10.66
CA ASP A 131 15.29 2.22 10.12
C ASP A 131 16.04 2.83 8.91
N ASP A 132 17.10 2.17 8.42
CA ASP A 132 17.83 2.58 7.22
C ASP A 132 17.12 2.10 5.95
N LEU A 133 16.55 3.04 5.20
CA LEU A 133 15.85 2.76 3.95
C LEU A 133 16.78 2.14 2.90
N ASP A 134 18.00 2.66 2.75
CA ASP A 134 18.92 2.19 1.71
C ASP A 134 19.38 0.76 2.00
N GLY A 135 19.71 0.47 3.26
CA GLY A 135 19.97 -0.89 3.75
C GLY A 135 18.79 -1.83 3.53
N ALA A 136 17.56 -1.41 3.86
CA ALA A 136 16.38 -2.24 3.71
C ALA A 136 16.08 -2.56 2.23
N LEU A 137 16.35 -1.62 1.32
CA LEU A 137 16.20 -1.81 -0.13
C LEU A 137 17.22 -2.80 -0.71
N LEU A 138 18.29 -3.16 0.00
CA LEU A 138 19.22 -4.22 -0.41
C LEU A 138 18.61 -5.63 -0.31
N ALA A 139 17.46 -5.79 0.36
CA ALA A 139 16.77 -7.08 0.44
C ALA A 139 15.99 -7.47 -0.84
N LEU A 140 15.78 -6.52 -1.76
CA LEU A 140 15.02 -6.77 -3.00
C LEU A 140 15.56 -7.93 -3.85
N PRO A 141 16.89 -8.02 -4.12
CA PRO A 141 17.42 -9.09 -4.96
C PRO A 141 17.17 -10.48 -4.37
N ASP A 142 17.17 -10.63 -3.04
CA ASP A 142 16.89 -11.91 -2.39
C ASP A 142 15.45 -12.36 -2.62
N ALA A 143 14.48 -11.46 -2.44
CA ALA A 143 13.08 -11.76 -2.73
C ALA A 143 12.84 -12.04 -4.24
N CYS A 144 13.52 -11.30 -5.13
CA CYS A 144 13.40 -11.44 -6.58
C CYS A 144 14.04 -12.70 -7.17
N LYS A 145 14.73 -13.54 -6.38
CA LYS A 145 15.22 -14.87 -6.83
C LYS A 145 14.08 -15.82 -7.19
N MET A 146 12.93 -15.66 -6.57
CA MET A 146 11.75 -16.51 -6.82
C MET A 146 11.12 -16.19 -8.18
N ARG A 147 10.76 -17.24 -8.94
CA ARG A 147 10.05 -17.06 -10.21
C ARG A 147 8.71 -16.38 -9.98
N GLY A 148 8.40 -15.38 -10.80
CA GLY A 148 7.16 -14.59 -10.70
C GLY A 148 7.21 -13.47 -9.65
N VAL A 149 8.30 -13.34 -8.90
CA VAL A 149 8.51 -12.27 -7.92
C VAL A 149 9.44 -11.22 -8.53
N GLY A 150 8.92 -10.02 -8.77
CA GLY A 150 9.71 -8.83 -9.10
C GLY A 150 9.47 -7.72 -8.08
N ALA A 151 10.03 -6.53 -8.32
CA ALA A 151 9.99 -5.39 -7.37
C ALA A 151 8.64 -5.17 -6.68
N ALA A 152 7.54 -5.16 -7.44
CA ALA A 152 6.20 -4.96 -6.87
C ALA A 152 5.78 -6.08 -5.92
N THR A 153 6.00 -7.35 -6.27
CA THR A 153 5.68 -8.48 -5.39
C THR A 153 6.65 -8.55 -4.21
N ALA A 154 7.93 -8.29 -4.43
CA ALA A 154 8.92 -8.20 -3.36
C ALA A 154 8.50 -7.14 -2.33
N SER A 155 8.11 -5.95 -2.77
CA SER A 155 7.65 -4.88 -1.87
C SER A 155 6.43 -5.29 -1.01
N ALA A 156 5.54 -6.15 -1.53
CA ALA A 156 4.40 -6.68 -0.78
C ALA A 156 4.83 -7.61 0.36
N LEU A 157 5.95 -8.33 0.20
CA LEU A 157 6.53 -9.16 1.24
C LEU A 157 7.30 -8.29 2.25
N LEU A 158 8.18 -7.42 1.76
CA LEU A 158 9.10 -6.65 2.60
C LEU A 158 8.40 -5.62 3.48
N THR A 159 7.28 -5.03 3.00
CA THR A 159 6.47 -4.11 3.82
C THR A 159 5.94 -4.77 5.09
N LEU A 160 5.76 -6.09 5.11
CA LEU A 160 5.26 -6.81 6.30
C LEU A 160 6.31 -6.90 7.41
N GLN A 161 7.60 -6.79 7.07
CA GLN A 161 8.69 -6.80 8.04
C GLN A 161 8.92 -5.43 8.69
N THR A 162 8.81 -4.36 7.89
CA THR A 162 9.09 -2.98 8.33
C THR A 162 8.04 -2.05 7.73
N PRO A 163 6.77 -2.13 8.21
CA PRO A 163 5.64 -1.41 7.64
C PRO A 163 5.78 0.10 7.72
N HIS A 164 6.61 0.60 8.64
CA HIS A 164 6.86 2.03 8.78
C HIS A 164 7.79 2.60 7.70
N LEU A 165 8.70 1.79 7.19
CA LEU A 165 9.77 2.24 6.28
C LEU A 165 9.54 1.82 4.83
N LEU A 166 9.12 0.56 4.61
CA LEU A 166 8.99 0.00 3.26
C LEU A 166 7.53 0.01 2.82
N PRO A 167 7.15 0.83 1.84
CA PRO A 167 5.80 0.78 1.27
C PRO A 167 5.64 -0.40 0.31
N PHE A 168 4.42 -0.92 0.22
CA PHE A 168 4.02 -1.77 -0.90
C PHE A 168 3.86 -0.92 -2.17
N MET A 169 4.45 -1.35 -3.28
CA MET A 169 4.33 -0.71 -4.58
C MET A 169 3.03 -1.13 -5.29
N SER A 170 1.89 -0.63 -4.81
CA SER A 170 0.63 -0.73 -5.53
C SER A 170 0.58 0.24 -6.72
N ASP A 171 -0.15 -0.12 -7.78
CA ASP A 171 -0.34 0.77 -8.93
C ASP A 171 -1.11 2.03 -8.50
N GLU A 172 -2.06 1.87 -7.56
CA GLU A 172 -2.86 2.93 -6.97
C GLU A 172 -1.99 3.95 -6.24
N ALA A 173 -1.14 3.52 -5.29
CA ALA A 173 -0.26 4.44 -4.57
C ALA A 173 0.79 5.06 -5.50
N ALA A 174 1.41 4.26 -6.38
CA ALA A 174 2.41 4.76 -7.33
C ALA A 174 1.85 5.81 -8.30
N SER A 175 0.55 5.78 -8.60
CA SER A 175 -0.09 6.75 -9.51
C SER A 175 0.01 8.20 -9.01
N PHE A 176 -0.01 8.42 -7.69
CA PHE A 176 0.10 9.75 -7.08
C PHE A 176 1.48 10.38 -7.25
N PHE A 177 2.51 9.57 -7.52
CA PHE A 177 3.89 10.03 -7.69
C PHE A 177 4.29 10.17 -9.16
N THR A 178 3.37 9.95 -10.11
CA THR A 178 3.72 10.00 -11.54
C THR A 178 4.14 11.38 -12.05
N SER A 179 3.72 12.45 -11.37
CA SER A 179 4.14 13.83 -11.66
C SER A 179 5.61 14.09 -11.35
N THR A 180 6.19 13.36 -10.38
CA THR A 180 7.61 13.52 -9.96
C THR A 180 8.50 12.36 -10.41
N LEU A 181 7.97 11.14 -10.45
CA LEU A 181 8.71 9.92 -10.79
C LEU A 181 8.55 9.47 -12.26
N GLY A 182 7.60 10.07 -12.99
CA GLY A 182 7.22 9.66 -14.33
C GLY A 182 6.34 8.41 -14.35
N GLN A 183 6.22 7.78 -15.52
CA GLN A 183 5.36 6.61 -15.71
C GLN A 183 5.78 5.44 -14.79
N ILE A 184 4.78 4.77 -14.20
CA ILE A 184 4.99 3.58 -13.35
C ILE A 184 5.75 2.50 -14.13
N LYS A 185 6.88 2.08 -13.59
CA LYS A 185 7.73 0.99 -14.12
C LYS A 185 7.90 -0.06 -13.05
N TYR A 186 7.65 -1.33 -13.37
CA TYR A 186 7.81 -2.45 -12.44
C TYR A 186 9.27 -2.90 -12.32
N THR A 187 10.17 -1.99 -11.97
CA THR A 187 11.61 -2.22 -11.86
C THR A 187 12.12 -1.82 -10.48
N ASP A 188 13.22 -2.42 -10.05
CA ASP A 188 13.86 -2.12 -8.76
C ASP A 188 14.22 -0.63 -8.66
N ALA A 189 14.73 -0.04 -9.75
CA ALA A 189 15.08 1.37 -9.79
C ALA A 189 13.88 2.30 -9.59
N PHE A 190 12.71 1.96 -10.12
CA PHE A 190 11.50 2.73 -9.85
C PHE A 190 11.04 2.54 -8.41
N TYR A 191 11.04 1.29 -7.92
CA TYR A 191 10.62 1.01 -6.54
C TYR A 191 11.47 1.76 -5.51
N LYS A 192 12.79 1.83 -5.68
CA LYS A 192 13.67 2.60 -4.79
C LYS A 192 13.29 4.08 -4.72
N LYS A 193 13.01 4.69 -5.88
CA LYS A 193 12.55 6.09 -5.95
C LYS A 193 11.17 6.27 -5.32
N PHE A 194 10.26 5.33 -5.56
CA PHE A 194 8.93 5.33 -4.96
C PHE A 194 9.00 5.20 -3.43
N ALA A 195 9.83 4.30 -2.90
CA ALA A 195 10.01 4.13 -1.47
C ALA A 195 10.58 5.40 -0.81
N ALA A 196 11.59 6.02 -1.40
CA ALA A 196 12.12 7.30 -0.92
C ALA A 196 11.07 8.42 -0.93
N ALA A 197 10.26 8.52 -1.99
CA ALA A 197 9.20 9.52 -2.09
C ALA A 197 8.07 9.30 -1.06
N MET A 198 7.70 8.04 -0.80
CA MET A 198 6.73 7.68 0.25
C MET A 198 7.24 8.05 1.65
N VAL A 199 8.49 7.72 1.96
CA VAL A 199 9.11 8.06 3.26
C VAL A 199 9.20 9.58 3.45
N ALA A 200 9.59 10.31 2.40
CA ALA A 200 9.61 11.78 2.43
C ALA A 200 8.23 12.37 2.74
N GLU A 201 7.17 11.81 2.15
CA GLU A 201 5.80 12.29 2.39
C GLU A 201 5.28 11.90 3.78
N VAL A 202 5.60 10.71 4.28
CA VAL A 202 5.35 10.34 5.68
C VAL A 202 6.02 11.32 6.64
N GLY A 203 7.27 11.70 6.35
CA GLY A 203 8.00 12.71 7.14
C GLY A 203 7.29 14.05 7.18
N ARG A 204 6.79 14.54 6.02
CA ARG A 204 6.00 15.78 5.94
C ARG A 204 4.71 15.70 6.74
N LEU A 205 3.94 14.61 6.57
CA LEU A 205 2.67 14.41 7.28
C LEU A 205 2.85 14.39 8.80
N ASN A 206 3.95 13.81 9.29
CA ASN A 206 4.25 13.77 10.71
C ASN A 206 4.76 15.12 11.24
N ALA A 207 5.53 15.88 10.46
CA ALA A 207 5.96 17.24 10.84
C ALA A 207 4.77 18.22 10.95
N ASP A 208 3.78 18.08 10.07
CA ASP A 208 2.56 18.91 10.09
C ASP A 208 1.62 18.60 11.28
N SER A 209 1.86 17.50 12.01
CA SER A 209 0.99 16.99 13.08
C SER A 209 1.40 17.39 14.51
N GLU A 210 2.47 18.18 14.70
CA GLU A 210 3.00 18.61 16.01
C GLU A 210 2.14 19.67 16.74
N SER A 211 0.88 19.89 16.33
CA SER A 211 -0.11 20.66 17.10
C SER A 211 -0.85 19.77 18.10
N ASP A 212 -1.04 20.24 19.34
CA ASP A 212 -1.45 19.55 20.59
C ASP A 212 -2.59 18.48 20.56
N ASP A 213 -3.28 18.26 19.44
CA ASP A 213 -4.31 17.22 19.23
C ASP A 213 -3.84 16.14 18.23
N ALA A 214 -2.65 15.59 18.43
CA ALA A 214 -1.95 14.76 17.43
C ALA A 214 -2.80 13.60 16.86
N PRO A 215 -3.20 13.65 15.57
CA PRO A 215 -3.75 12.49 14.90
C PRO A 215 -2.63 11.45 14.71
N GLN A 216 -2.96 10.18 14.90
CA GLN A 216 -2.16 8.98 14.64
C GLN A 216 -0.90 9.17 13.76
N LEU A 217 0.29 8.81 14.27
CA LEU A 217 1.55 8.84 13.51
C LEU A 217 1.44 8.07 12.18
N TRP A 218 1.82 8.74 11.09
CA TRP A 218 1.89 8.18 9.76
C TRP A 218 3.09 7.26 9.59
N ASP A 219 2.88 6.24 8.78
CA ASP A 219 3.87 5.23 8.43
C ASP A 219 3.66 4.83 6.96
N SER A 220 4.66 4.20 6.33
CA SER A 220 4.62 3.91 4.89
C SER A 220 3.44 3.01 4.48
N MET A 221 3.06 2.04 5.32
CA MET A 221 1.93 1.15 5.08
C MET A 221 0.58 1.89 5.20
N LYS A 222 0.41 2.75 6.20
CA LYS A 222 -0.79 3.58 6.35
C LYS A 222 -0.96 4.52 5.16
N LEU A 223 0.12 5.16 4.74
CA LEU A 223 0.07 6.05 3.57
C LEU A 223 -0.31 5.27 2.29
N GLU A 224 0.29 4.10 2.06
CA GLU A 224 -0.06 3.23 0.92
C GLU A 224 -1.54 2.87 0.93
N ARG A 225 -2.07 2.44 2.07
CA ARG A 225 -3.48 2.04 2.22
C ARG A 225 -4.43 3.21 2.03
N ALA A 226 -4.08 4.41 2.52
CA ALA A 226 -4.87 5.63 2.31
C ALA A 226 -4.95 5.98 0.82
N LEU A 227 -3.81 6.02 0.12
CA LEU A 227 -3.76 6.31 -1.32
C LEU A 227 -4.48 5.25 -2.16
N PHE A 228 -4.35 3.98 -1.77
CA PHE A 228 -5.14 2.90 -2.35
C PHE A 228 -6.64 3.15 -2.16
N ALA A 229 -7.09 3.42 -0.94
CA ALA A 229 -8.49 3.66 -0.64
C ALA A 229 -9.06 4.85 -1.44
N ILE A 230 -8.35 5.98 -1.52
CA ILE A 230 -8.73 7.13 -2.37
C ILE A 230 -8.95 6.70 -3.82
N SER A 231 -8.01 5.91 -4.37
CA SER A 231 -8.09 5.45 -5.76
C SER A 231 -9.31 4.57 -6.01
N ILE A 232 -9.60 3.63 -5.10
CA ILE A 232 -10.74 2.73 -5.25
C ILE A 232 -12.06 3.47 -5.08
N LEU A 233 -12.20 4.28 -4.03
CA LEU A 233 -13.43 5.02 -3.74
C LEU A 233 -13.79 5.95 -4.91
N LYS A 234 -12.80 6.70 -5.42
CA LYS A 234 -12.97 7.57 -6.59
C LYS A 234 -13.39 6.79 -7.84
N LYS A 235 -12.79 5.61 -8.09
CA LYS A 235 -13.15 4.76 -9.23
C LYS A 235 -14.60 4.29 -9.17
N HIS A 236 -15.12 4.02 -7.98
CA HIS A 236 -16.50 3.56 -7.74
C HIS A 236 -17.49 4.71 -7.51
N GLY A 237 -17.10 5.96 -7.77
CA GLY A 237 -17.96 7.13 -7.60
C GLY A 237 -18.44 7.33 -6.15
N GLN A 238 -17.72 6.75 -5.18
CA GLN A 238 -17.97 7.02 -3.77
C GLN A 238 -17.34 8.38 -3.45
N GLU A 239 -18.16 9.35 -3.06
CA GLU A 239 -17.62 10.48 -2.29
C GLU A 239 -17.00 9.89 -1.03
N LEU A 240 -15.82 10.38 -0.61
CA LEU A 240 -15.30 10.00 0.69
C LEU A 240 -16.34 10.41 1.73
N ILE A 241 -17.04 9.41 2.26
CA ILE A 241 -18.19 9.59 3.13
C ILE A 241 -17.78 10.57 4.24
N LEU A 242 -18.46 11.72 4.29
CA LEU A 242 -18.42 12.61 5.43
C LEU A 242 -18.98 11.83 6.61
N ASP A 243 -18.22 11.72 7.68
CA ASP A 243 -18.57 10.95 8.88
C ASP A 243 -20.08 11.02 9.17
N SER A 244 -20.77 9.90 9.05
CA SER A 244 -21.87 9.63 9.97
C SER A 244 -21.26 8.78 11.07
N ASP A 245 -20.96 9.43 12.21
CA ASP A 245 -20.55 8.76 13.44
C ASP A 245 -21.44 7.53 13.69
N PRO A 246 -20.86 6.36 13.96
CA PRO A 246 -21.64 5.20 14.36
C PRO A 246 -22.01 5.31 15.85
N ASP A 247 -22.68 6.38 16.28
CA ASP A 247 -23.32 6.41 17.60
C ASP A 247 -24.42 7.47 17.78
N VAL A 248 -25.40 7.53 16.87
CA VAL A 248 -26.69 8.17 17.18
C VAL A 248 -27.84 7.39 16.53
N SER A 249 -28.09 6.15 16.96
CA SER A 249 -29.38 5.50 16.69
C SER A 249 -29.75 4.45 17.73
N SER A 250 -29.93 4.86 18.99
CA SER A 250 -30.76 4.08 19.93
C SER A 250 -31.31 4.93 21.07
N ALA A 251 -32.38 5.69 20.79
CA ALA A 251 -33.54 5.84 21.69
C ALA A 251 -34.49 6.94 21.20
N SER A 252 -35.39 6.60 20.28
CA SER A 252 -36.66 7.33 20.16
C SER A 252 -37.75 6.41 19.63
N THR A 253 -38.11 5.38 20.39
CA THR A 253 -39.41 4.72 20.23
C THR A 253 -39.89 4.07 21.53
N SER A 254 -40.60 4.84 22.34
CA SER A 254 -41.75 4.35 23.10
C SER A 254 -42.82 5.45 22.99
N GLY A 255 -43.93 5.26 22.28
CA GLY A 255 -44.81 4.09 22.35
C GLY A 255 -46.01 4.49 23.21
N SER A 256 -46.83 5.39 22.68
CA SER A 256 -48.07 5.87 23.25
C SER A 256 -49.01 4.70 23.55
N LEU A 257 -49.23 4.37 24.83
CA LEU A 257 -50.25 3.41 25.27
C LEU A 257 -51.50 4.16 25.75
N LYS A 258 -52.60 3.92 25.03
CA LYS A 258 -53.96 4.42 25.29
C LYS A 258 -54.48 3.95 26.65
N ARG A 259 -55.17 4.85 27.33
CA ARG A 259 -56.10 4.60 28.44
C ARG A 259 -57.36 3.87 27.95
N GLN A 260 -57.78 2.82 28.66
CA GLN A 260 -59.18 2.43 28.90
C GLN A 260 -59.24 1.75 30.30
N ARG A 261 -59.78 2.48 31.29
CA ARG A 261 -61.00 2.21 32.11
C ARG A 261 -60.92 1.00 33.05
N ASP A 262 -60.96 1.29 34.35
CA ASP A 262 -62.01 0.78 35.23
C ASP A 262 -62.15 1.65 36.50
N SER A 263 -63.42 1.77 36.94
CA SER A 263 -63.99 2.50 38.09
C SER A 263 -64.18 4.01 37.98
#